data_AF-A0A672LHH7-F1
#
_entry.id   AF-A0A672LHH7-F1
#
_cell.length_a   1.000
_cell.length_b   1.000
_cell.length_c   1.000
_cell.angle_alpha   90.00
_cell.angle_beta   90.00
_cell.angle_gamma   90.00
#
_symmetry.space_group_name_H-M   'P 1'
#
loop_
_entity.id
_entity.type
_entity.pdbx_description
1 polymer ?
#
loop_
_entity_poly.entity_id
_entity_poly.type
_entity_poly.pdbx_seq_one_letter_code
_entity_poly.pdbx_strand_id
1 'polypeptide(L)'
;EHHVVFDTYFLVFSNSPPQLEGTVSHLPCLSQALHLCQFFENESLDLSGTRIIELGGGTGLVGIVAARLGAHVTITDLPSAVSQIERNIAANTPFSGWPSDGPSVSALAWGLDHSRFSSSWDFVLGADIVYLPETFPLLLDTLVHLCRDGAVVYLASTMRREHGAQDFYDHMLPQMFSVELVQRDPENNINIYKATLR
;
A
#
# COMPACT_ATOMS: atom_id res chain seq x y z
N GLU A 1 -17.97 12.53 -1.74
CA GLU A 1 -17.41 11.19 -1.95
C GLU A 1 -16.60 11.23 -3.23
N HIS A 2 -15.46 10.55 -3.28
CA HIS A 2 -14.68 10.41 -4.51
C HIS A 2 -14.86 9.00 -5.03
N HIS A 3 -14.96 8.89 -6.35
CA HIS A 3 -15.19 7.64 -7.04
C HIS A 3 -13.92 7.23 -7.79
N VAL A 4 -13.37 6.07 -7.47
CA VAL A 4 -12.28 5.48 -8.25
C VAL A 4 -12.89 4.39 -9.11
N VAL A 5 -12.70 4.48 -10.43
CA VAL A 5 -13.12 3.44 -11.37
C VAL A 5 -11.87 2.67 -11.80
N PHE A 6 -11.80 1.41 -11.42
CA PHE A 6 -11.00 0.40 -12.10
C PHE A 6 -11.89 -0.31 -13.13
N ASP A 7 -11.32 -0.90 -14.18
CA ASP A 7 -12.06 -1.56 -15.27
C ASP A 7 -13.09 -2.60 -14.77
N THR A 8 -12.92 -3.10 -13.54
CA THR A 8 -13.86 -4.03 -12.86
C THR A 8 -14.52 -3.51 -11.57
N TYR A 9 -14.09 -2.38 -10.99
CA TYR A 9 -14.54 -1.94 -9.66
C TYR A 9 -14.86 -0.46 -9.57
N PHE A 10 -16.06 -0.16 -9.08
CA PHE A 10 -16.44 1.18 -8.63
C PHE A 10 -16.18 1.28 -7.12
N LEU A 11 -15.21 2.09 -6.73
CA LEU A 11 -14.85 2.29 -5.33
C LEU A 11 -15.25 3.69 -4.84
N VAL A 12 -15.80 3.76 -3.63
CA VAL A 12 -16.27 4.98 -2.97
C VAL A 12 -15.38 5.29 -1.77
N PHE A 13 -14.80 6.48 -1.73
CA PHE A 13 -13.98 6.95 -0.60
C PHE A 13 -14.55 8.26 -0.05
N SER A 14 -14.63 8.38 1.27
CA SER A 14 -15.01 9.65 1.91
C SER A 14 -13.79 10.55 2.07
N ASN A 15 -13.82 11.78 1.54
CA ASN A 15 -12.74 12.76 1.67
C ASN A 15 -12.77 13.52 3.01
N SER A 16 -11.61 14.02 3.49
CA SER A 16 -11.23 15.46 3.44
C SER A 16 -9.91 15.76 4.22
N PRO A 17 -9.07 16.72 3.78
CA PRO A 17 -9.24 18.15 4.10
C PRO A 17 -9.65 18.99 2.86
N PRO A 18 -10.08 20.26 3.03
CA PRO A 18 -10.63 21.07 1.95
C PRO A 18 -9.52 21.51 1.02
N GLN A 19 -9.40 20.89 -0.15
CA GLN A 19 -8.78 21.52 -1.32
C GLN A 19 -9.15 20.75 -2.59
N LEU A 20 -9.77 21.50 -3.50
CA LEU A 20 -9.94 21.26 -4.93
C LEU A 20 -11.03 20.25 -5.34
N GLU A 21 -12.17 20.82 -5.71
CA GLU A 21 -13.05 20.24 -6.73
C GLU A 21 -12.24 19.95 -8.00
N GLY A 22 -12.23 18.69 -8.41
CA GLY A 22 -11.52 18.23 -9.60
C GLY A 22 -11.62 16.71 -9.71
N THR A 23 -11.52 16.22 -10.95
CA THR A 23 -11.44 14.79 -11.27
C THR A 23 -10.44 14.05 -10.37
N VAL A 24 -10.76 12.79 -10.07
CA VAL A 24 -10.08 11.88 -9.13
C VAL A 24 -8.57 11.73 -9.39
N SER A 25 -8.10 12.21 -10.55
CA SER A 25 -6.71 12.35 -10.97
C SER A 25 -5.84 13.30 -10.13
N HIS A 26 -6.38 14.04 -9.15
CA HIS A 26 -5.64 15.09 -8.43
C HIS A 26 -5.43 14.88 -6.93
N LEU A 27 -5.80 13.72 -6.35
CA LEU A 27 -5.38 13.38 -4.99
C LEU A 27 -3.98 12.72 -5.04
N PRO A 28 -2.91 13.38 -4.54
CA PRO A 28 -1.53 12.95 -4.78
C PRO A 28 -1.25 11.51 -4.31
N CYS A 29 -1.79 11.14 -3.14
CA CYS A 29 -1.58 9.82 -2.52
C CYS A 29 -2.36 8.68 -3.20
N LEU A 30 -3.46 8.98 -3.90
CA LEU A 30 -4.21 7.96 -4.63
C LEU A 30 -3.46 7.53 -5.90
N SER A 31 -2.61 8.39 -6.46
CA SER A 31 -1.94 8.09 -7.73
C SER A 31 -1.00 6.88 -7.61
N GLN A 32 -0.20 6.75 -6.55
CA GLN A 32 0.70 5.60 -6.37
C GLN A 32 -0.08 4.32 -6.06
N ALA A 33 -1.14 4.44 -5.25
CA ALA A 33 -2.03 3.33 -4.93
C ALA A 33 -2.74 2.80 -6.20
N LEU A 34 -3.19 3.68 -7.09
CA LEU A 34 -3.75 3.32 -8.39
C LEU A 34 -2.74 2.56 -9.26
N HIS A 35 -1.50 3.05 -9.36
CA HIS A 35 -0.45 2.38 -10.14
C HIS A 35 -0.15 0.99 -9.61
N LEU A 36 -0.12 0.82 -8.29
CA LEU A 36 0.11 -0.48 -7.66
C LEU A 36 -1.05 -1.45 -7.91
N CYS A 37 -2.29 -0.97 -7.86
CA CYS A 37 -3.47 -1.76 -8.19
C CYS A 37 -3.46 -2.20 -9.66
N GLN A 38 -3.19 -1.27 -10.58
CA GLN A 38 -3.10 -1.55 -12.02
C GLN A 38 -1.97 -2.54 -12.34
N PHE A 39 -0.84 -2.45 -11.64
CA PHE A 39 0.26 -3.40 -11.78
C PHE A 39 -0.18 -4.82 -11.44
N PHE A 40 -0.93 -5.03 -10.35
CA PHE A 40 -1.44 -6.36 -9.99
C PHE A 40 -2.43 -6.92 -11.02
N GLU A 41 -3.29 -6.06 -11.57
CA GLU A 41 -4.23 -6.45 -12.62
C GLU A 41 -3.50 -6.82 -13.92
N ASN A 42 -2.52 -6.02 -14.35
CA ASN A 42 -1.80 -6.20 -15.61
C ASN A 42 -0.84 -7.39 -15.60
N GLU A 43 -0.11 -7.59 -14.51
CA GLU A 43 0.85 -8.70 -14.37
C GLU A 43 0.16 -10.04 -14.09
N SER A 44 -1.18 -10.05 -13.97
CA SER A 44 -1.96 -11.25 -13.62
C SER A 44 -1.43 -11.93 -12.36
N LEU A 45 -1.00 -11.13 -11.37
CA LEU A 45 -0.55 -11.62 -10.08
C LEU A 45 -1.75 -12.23 -9.37
N ASP A 46 -1.72 -13.55 -9.18
CA ASP A 46 -2.77 -14.24 -8.44
C ASP A 46 -2.61 -13.94 -6.95
N LEU A 47 -3.42 -13.02 -6.46
CA LEU A 47 -3.48 -12.66 -5.03
C LEU A 47 -4.46 -13.57 -4.26
N SER A 48 -5.15 -14.49 -4.93
CA SER A 48 -6.16 -15.35 -4.30
C SER A 48 -5.56 -16.20 -3.19
N GLY A 49 -6.12 -16.10 -1.99
CA GLY A 49 -5.68 -16.84 -0.81
C GLY A 49 -4.36 -16.36 -0.20
N THR A 50 -3.72 -15.33 -0.75
CA THR A 50 -2.47 -14.79 -0.23
C THR A 50 -2.71 -13.92 1.00
N ARG A 51 -1.78 -13.93 1.96
CA ARG A 51 -1.81 -13.10 3.16
C ARG A 51 -1.05 -11.81 2.93
N ILE A 52 -1.75 -10.70 3.04
CA ILE A 52 -1.22 -9.37 2.72
C ILE A 52 -1.32 -8.45 3.94
N ILE A 53 -0.24 -7.72 4.20
CA ILE A 53 -0.26 -6.57 5.11
C ILE A 53 0.10 -5.29 4.34
N GLU A 54 -0.75 -4.27 4.43
CA GLU A 54 -0.52 -2.96 3.84
C GLU A 54 -0.02 -2.00 4.92
N LEU A 55 1.10 -1.32 4.66
CA LEU A 55 1.67 -0.27 5.51
C LEU A 55 1.24 1.10 4.99
N GLY A 56 0.78 1.97 5.90
CA GLY A 56 0.39 3.35 5.56
C GLY A 56 -0.78 3.39 4.58
N GLY A 57 -1.83 2.60 4.85
CA GLY A 57 -2.93 2.40 3.91
C GLY A 57 -3.73 3.67 3.58
N GLY A 58 -3.67 4.70 4.42
CA GLY A 58 -4.31 6.00 4.21
C GLY A 58 -5.82 5.89 4.03
N THR A 59 -6.27 5.76 2.77
CA THR A 59 -7.67 5.52 2.43
C THR A 59 -8.06 4.03 2.43
N GLY A 60 -7.08 3.13 2.43
CA GLY A 60 -7.25 1.68 2.30
C GLY A 60 -7.42 1.19 0.86
N LEU A 61 -7.15 2.04 -0.13
CA LEU A 61 -7.38 1.74 -1.55
C LEU A 61 -6.70 0.43 -2.00
N VAL A 62 -5.39 0.29 -1.75
CA VAL A 62 -4.63 -0.88 -2.22
C VAL A 62 -5.14 -2.15 -1.55
N GLY A 63 -5.31 -2.12 -0.22
CA GLY A 63 -5.80 -3.27 0.52
C GLY A 63 -7.24 -3.66 0.15
N ILE A 64 -8.12 -2.71 -0.12
CA ILE A 64 -9.50 -2.99 -0.59
C ILE A 64 -9.46 -3.68 -1.97
N VAL A 65 -8.63 -3.20 -2.89
CA VAL A 65 -8.47 -3.84 -4.21
C VAL A 65 -7.89 -5.25 -4.06
N ALA A 66 -6.83 -5.42 -3.26
CA ALA A 66 -6.23 -6.72 -3.02
C ALA A 66 -7.24 -7.72 -2.41
N ALA A 67 -8.09 -7.28 -1.48
CA ALA A 67 -9.16 -8.10 -0.91
C ALA A 67 -10.22 -8.48 -1.96
N ARG A 68 -10.56 -7.58 -2.90
CA ARG A 68 -11.43 -7.89 -4.04
C ARG A 68 -10.81 -8.88 -5.03
N LEU A 69 -9.49 -8.96 -5.07
CA LEU A 69 -8.73 -9.97 -5.83
C LEU A 69 -8.56 -11.29 -5.06
N GLY A 70 -9.16 -11.42 -3.86
CA GLY A 70 -9.19 -12.67 -3.10
C GLY A 70 -8.10 -12.83 -2.05
N ALA A 71 -7.31 -11.80 -1.76
CA ALA A 71 -6.33 -11.83 -0.68
C ALA A 71 -6.97 -11.74 0.72
N HIS A 72 -6.30 -12.30 1.72
CA HIS A 72 -6.55 -12.06 3.15
C HIS A 72 -5.74 -10.85 3.61
N VAL A 73 -6.40 -9.70 3.76
CA VAL A 73 -5.73 -8.40 3.91
C VAL A 73 -5.83 -7.84 5.34
N THR A 74 -4.70 -7.36 5.85
CA THR A 74 -4.63 -6.47 7.01
C THR A 74 -4.12 -5.09 6.57
N ILE A 75 -4.98 -4.08 6.62
CA ILE A 75 -4.62 -2.70 6.31
C ILE A 75 -4.13 -2.02 7.59
N THR A 76 -2.96 -1.39 7.54
CA THR A 76 -2.39 -0.72 8.71
C THR A 76 -2.04 0.72 8.44
N ASP A 77 -2.21 1.55 9.47
CA ASP A 77 -1.84 2.95 9.48
C ASP A 77 -1.74 3.44 10.95
N LEU A 78 -1.48 4.73 11.16
CA LEU A 78 -1.58 5.37 12.45
C LEU A 78 -3.03 5.31 13.00
N PRO A 79 -3.22 5.34 14.33
CA PRO A 79 -4.55 5.28 14.95
C PRO A 79 -5.57 6.29 14.39
N SER A 80 -5.11 7.46 13.95
CA SER A 80 -5.96 8.51 13.37
C SER A 80 -6.61 8.13 12.04
N ALA A 81 -6.03 7.19 11.28
CA ALA A 81 -6.55 6.77 9.98
C ALA A 81 -7.49 5.55 10.07
N VAL A 82 -7.43 4.77 11.16
CA VAL A 82 -8.18 3.51 11.32
C VAL A 82 -9.68 3.67 11.03
N SER A 83 -10.35 4.61 11.70
CA SER A 83 -11.80 4.82 11.52
C SER A 83 -12.18 5.33 10.13
N GLN A 84 -11.24 5.93 9.39
CA GLN A 84 -11.47 6.32 8.00
C GLN A 84 -11.35 5.09 7.08
N ILE A 85 -10.34 4.24 7.28
CA ILE A 85 -10.16 3.01 6.52
C ILE A 85 -11.35 2.06 6.72
N GLU A 86 -11.82 1.88 7.96
CA GLU A 86 -13.00 1.07 8.27
C GLU A 86 -14.26 1.55 7.52
N ARG A 87 -14.49 2.87 7.48
CA ARG A 87 -15.60 3.45 6.71
C ARG A 87 -15.47 3.19 5.22
N ASN A 88 -14.25 3.28 4.68
CA ASN A 88 -14.00 2.98 3.27
C ASN A 88 -14.19 1.50 2.95
N ILE A 89 -13.77 0.58 3.83
CA ILE A 89 -14.05 -0.86 3.68
C ILE A 89 -15.56 -1.12 3.65
N ALA A 90 -16.31 -0.53 4.58
CA ALA A 90 -17.76 -0.67 4.63
C ALA A 90 -18.43 -0.15 3.33
N ALA A 91 -18.01 1.02 2.84
CA ALA A 91 -18.50 1.60 1.61
C ALA A 91 -18.16 0.77 0.35
N ASN A 92 -17.09 -0.02 0.40
CA ASN A 92 -16.59 -0.82 -0.71
C ASN A 92 -16.84 -2.33 -0.57
N THR A 93 -17.66 -2.75 0.38
CA THR A 93 -18.02 -4.16 0.54
C THR A 93 -18.89 -4.62 -0.64
N PRO A 94 -18.50 -5.66 -1.40
CA PRO A 94 -19.30 -6.15 -2.51
C PRO A 94 -20.65 -6.69 -2.05
N PHE A 95 -21.71 -6.50 -2.85
CA PHE A 95 -23.04 -7.05 -2.55
C PHE A 95 -23.06 -8.58 -2.42
N SER A 96 -22.16 -9.27 -3.13
CA SER A 96 -21.97 -10.72 -3.06
C SER A 96 -21.16 -11.19 -1.84
N GLY A 97 -20.66 -10.25 -1.02
CA GLY A 97 -19.62 -10.51 -0.04
C GLY A 97 -18.22 -10.48 -0.66
N TRP A 98 -17.21 -10.46 0.22
CA TRP A 98 -15.80 -10.55 -0.16
C TRP A 98 -15.49 -11.94 -0.74
N PRO A 99 -14.59 -12.06 -1.73
CA PRO A 99 -14.18 -13.36 -2.26
C PRO A 99 -13.49 -14.26 -1.22
N SER A 100 -12.84 -13.64 -0.23
CA SER A 100 -12.20 -14.25 0.94
C SER A 100 -12.74 -13.60 2.22
N ASP A 101 -12.03 -13.68 3.34
CA ASP A 101 -12.38 -12.86 4.51
C ASP A 101 -12.30 -11.36 4.17
N GLY A 102 -13.21 -10.57 4.73
CA GLY A 102 -13.17 -9.12 4.56
C GLY A 102 -11.87 -8.52 5.11
N PRO A 103 -11.34 -7.44 4.49
CA PRO A 103 -10.11 -6.82 4.94
C PRO A 103 -10.27 -6.31 6.38
N SER A 104 -9.26 -6.55 7.20
CA SER A 104 -9.18 -6.04 8.57
C SER A 104 -8.35 -4.77 8.64
N VAL A 105 -8.56 -3.96 9.68
CA VAL A 105 -7.80 -2.73 9.92
C VAL A 105 -7.15 -2.80 11.30
N SER A 106 -5.89 -2.40 11.40
CA SER A 106 -5.21 -2.27 12.69
C SER A 106 -4.27 -1.08 12.71
N ALA A 107 -4.13 -0.44 13.87
CA ALA A 107 -3.09 0.55 14.07
C ALA A 107 -1.69 -0.09 14.05
N LEU A 108 -0.74 0.55 13.35
CA LEU A 108 0.67 0.18 13.32
C LEU A 108 1.51 1.46 13.12
N ALA A 109 2.18 1.92 14.19
CA ALA A 109 3.24 2.91 14.06
C ALA A 109 4.57 2.19 13.73
N TRP A 110 5.19 2.57 12.61
CA TRP A 110 6.45 1.94 12.15
C TRP A 110 7.53 2.03 13.22
N GLY A 111 8.34 0.97 13.33
CA GLY A 111 9.42 0.86 14.30
C GLY A 111 8.97 0.66 15.75
N LEU A 112 7.66 0.78 16.04
CA LEU A 112 7.12 0.68 17.39
C LEU A 112 6.18 -0.52 17.56
N ASP A 113 5.19 -0.65 16.68
CA ASP A 113 4.12 -1.64 16.82
C ASP A 113 4.34 -2.94 16.04
N HIS A 114 5.34 -2.98 15.14
CA HIS A 114 5.54 -4.08 14.20
C HIS A 114 5.68 -5.45 14.88
N SER A 115 6.26 -5.50 16.08
CA SER A 115 6.45 -6.74 16.86
C SER A 115 5.14 -7.44 17.25
N ARG A 116 4.00 -6.75 17.20
CA ARG A 116 2.67 -7.32 17.48
C ARG A 116 2.08 -8.11 16.31
N PHE A 117 2.65 -7.95 15.12
CA PHE A 117 2.20 -8.58 13.89
C PHE A 117 3.06 -9.81 13.60
N SER A 118 2.46 -10.83 12.99
CA SER A 118 3.22 -12.00 12.52
C SER A 118 4.24 -11.60 11.44
N SER A 119 5.23 -12.46 11.20
CA SER A 119 6.12 -12.37 10.05
C SER A 119 5.64 -13.21 8.85
N SER A 120 4.59 -14.01 9.03
CA SER A 120 4.10 -14.96 8.03
C SER A 120 3.14 -14.29 7.06
N TRP A 121 3.68 -13.42 6.21
CA TRP A 121 2.98 -12.75 5.11
C TRP A 121 3.53 -13.24 3.78
N ASP A 122 2.67 -13.28 2.75
CA ASP A 122 3.11 -13.51 1.38
C ASP A 122 3.56 -12.18 0.77
N PHE A 123 2.79 -11.10 1.01
CA PHE A 123 3.10 -9.76 0.52
C PHE A 123 3.03 -8.68 1.60
N VAL A 124 3.95 -7.71 1.51
CA VAL A 124 3.90 -6.43 2.23
C VAL A 124 3.72 -5.32 1.19
N LEU A 125 2.67 -4.52 1.32
CA LEU A 125 2.34 -3.47 0.35
C LEU A 125 2.54 -2.09 0.96
N GLY A 126 2.94 -1.13 0.13
CA GLY A 126 3.01 0.27 0.51
C GLY A 126 2.88 1.19 -0.71
N ALA A 127 2.02 2.20 -0.60
CA ALA A 127 1.85 3.21 -1.63
C ALA A 127 1.99 4.59 -0.99
N ASP A 128 2.90 5.42 -1.54
CA ASP A 128 3.17 6.78 -1.04
C ASP A 128 3.63 6.82 0.43
N ILE A 129 4.42 5.84 0.87
CA ILE A 129 4.93 5.75 2.26
C ILE A 129 6.38 6.23 2.42
N VAL A 130 7.07 6.54 1.32
CA VAL A 130 8.47 6.98 1.30
C VAL A 130 8.53 8.48 1.00
N TYR A 131 8.23 9.30 2.00
CA TYR A 131 8.20 10.76 1.86
C TYR A 131 8.71 11.57 3.07
N LEU A 132 8.93 10.93 4.22
CA LEU A 132 9.50 11.54 5.43
C LEU A 132 10.82 10.85 5.79
N PRO A 133 11.98 11.41 5.44
CA PRO A 133 13.29 10.78 5.68
C PRO A 133 13.53 10.34 7.12
N GLU A 134 13.00 11.07 8.10
CA GLU A 134 13.14 10.76 9.53
C GLU A 134 12.46 9.44 9.91
N THR A 135 11.50 8.98 9.11
CA THR A 135 10.77 7.72 9.33
C THR A 135 11.40 6.52 8.65
N PHE A 136 12.36 6.72 7.73
CA PHE A 136 12.93 5.63 6.92
C PHE A 136 13.57 4.51 7.76
N PRO A 137 14.34 4.78 8.83
CA PRO A 137 14.85 3.70 9.68
C PRO A 137 13.73 2.88 10.33
N LEU A 138 12.66 3.55 10.80
CA LEU A 138 11.51 2.90 11.44
C LEU A 138 10.72 2.05 10.43
N LEU A 139 10.57 2.54 9.20
CA LEU A 139 9.96 1.79 8.10
C LEU A 139 10.81 0.55 7.76
N LEU A 140 12.13 0.67 7.68
CA LEU A 140 13.01 -0.47 7.42
C LEU A 140 12.93 -1.54 8.52
N ASP A 141 12.96 -1.14 9.79
CA ASP A 141 12.80 -2.07 10.91
C ASP A 141 11.47 -2.85 10.82
N THR A 142 10.40 -2.13 10.42
CA THR A 142 9.08 -2.71 10.19
C THR A 142 9.10 -3.71 9.04
N LEU A 143 9.65 -3.33 7.88
CA LEU A 143 9.76 -4.20 6.71
C LEU A 143 10.58 -5.45 7.03
N VAL A 144 11.73 -5.31 7.69
CA VAL A 144 12.58 -6.44 8.09
C VAL A 144 11.82 -7.42 8.98
N HIS A 145 11.08 -6.92 9.98
CA HIS A 145 10.27 -7.78 10.85
C HIS A 145 9.17 -8.52 10.08
N LEU A 146 8.40 -7.80 9.25
CA LEU A 146 7.28 -8.38 8.50
C LEU A 146 7.73 -9.38 7.43
N CYS A 147 8.95 -9.25 6.92
CA CYS A 147 9.47 -10.10 5.85
C CYS A 147 10.35 -11.27 6.33
N ARG A 148 10.46 -11.52 7.64
CA ARG A 148 11.35 -12.58 8.17
C ARG A 148 11.09 -13.97 7.60
N ASP A 149 9.83 -14.28 7.26
CA ASP A 149 9.44 -15.60 6.73
C ASP A 149 9.40 -15.61 5.19
N GLY A 150 10.00 -14.63 4.52
CA GLY A 150 10.16 -14.61 3.06
C GLY A 150 9.11 -13.82 2.28
N ALA A 151 8.38 -12.91 2.93
CA ALA A 151 7.41 -12.04 2.26
C ALA A 151 8.07 -11.20 1.15
N VAL A 152 7.32 -10.96 0.07
CA VAL A 152 7.73 -10.04 -1.01
C VAL A 152 7.11 -8.67 -0.76
N VAL A 153 7.94 -7.62 -0.82
CA VAL A 153 7.48 -6.24 -0.65
C VAL A 153 7.19 -5.63 -2.01
N TYR A 154 6.07 -4.93 -2.16
CA TYR A 154 5.81 -4.03 -3.28
C TYR A 154 5.59 -2.60 -2.77
N LEU A 155 6.42 -1.67 -3.26
CA LEU A 155 6.36 -0.26 -2.92
C LEU A 155 6.13 0.59 -4.16
N ALA A 156 5.05 1.38 -4.18
CA ALA A 156 4.81 2.39 -5.20
C ALA A 156 5.14 3.78 -4.65
N SER A 157 5.94 4.57 -5.37
CA SER A 157 6.39 5.88 -4.89
C SER A 157 6.59 6.88 -6.02
N THR A 158 6.22 8.14 -5.76
CA THR A 158 6.67 9.26 -6.59
C THR A 158 8.15 9.52 -6.30
N MET A 159 9.00 9.57 -7.32
CA MET A 159 10.45 9.74 -7.15
C MET A 159 10.82 11.21 -6.90
N ARG A 160 10.51 11.70 -5.70
CA ARG A 160 10.80 13.06 -5.24
C ARG A 160 12.14 13.12 -4.50
N ARG A 161 13.13 13.82 -5.07
CA ARG A 161 14.49 13.88 -4.51
C ARG A 161 14.51 14.61 -3.17
N GLU A 162 13.74 15.68 -3.04
CA GLU A 162 13.62 16.50 -1.83
C GLU A 162 13.03 15.74 -0.63
N HIS A 163 12.28 14.66 -0.90
CA HIS A 163 11.71 13.78 0.12
C HIS A 163 12.55 12.52 0.38
N GLY A 164 13.75 12.43 -0.20
CA GLY A 164 14.67 11.32 0.04
C GLY A 164 14.30 9.99 -0.62
N ALA A 165 13.28 9.95 -1.50
CA ALA A 165 12.84 8.71 -2.13
C ALA A 165 13.98 8.01 -2.89
N GLN A 166 14.79 8.77 -3.63
CA GLN A 166 15.94 8.22 -4.33
C GLN A 166 16.95 7.58 -3.37
N ASP A 167 17.26 8.24 -2.25
CA ASP A 167 18.21 7.71 -1.26
C ASP A 167 17.69 6.45 -0.57
N PHE A 168 16.39 6.41 -0.28
CA PHE A 168 15.74 5.22 0.28
C PHE A 168 15.89 4.00 -0.63
N TYR A 169 15.55 4.13 -1.91
CA TYR A 169 15.57 3.03 -2.86
C TYR A 169 16.97 2.66 -3.36
N ASP A 170 17.88 3.63 -3.52
CA ASP A 170 19.23 3.39 -4.05
C ASP A 170 20.21 2.95 -2.96
N HIS A 171 20.04 3.38 -1.70
CA HIS A 171 21.05 3.17 -0.65
C HIS A 171 20.53 2.52 0.63
N MET A 172 19.35 2.89 1.13
CA MET A 172 18.89 2.37 2.44
C MET A 172 18.26 0.98 2.33
N LEU A 173 17.23 0.83 1.50
CA LEU A 173 16.52 -0.43 1.30
C LEU A 173 17.46 -1.55 0.80
N PRO A 174 18.40 -1.31 -0.14
CA PRO A 174 19.35 -2.32 -0.59
C PRO A 174 20.39 -2.79 0.44
N GLN A 175 20.44 -2.21 1.64
CA GLN A 175 21.30 -2.74 2.72
C GLN A 175 20.77 -4.07 3.24
N MET A 176 19.46 -4.22 3.31
CA MET A 176 18.79 -5.39 3.88
C MET A 176 18.04 -6.22 2.82
N PHE A 177 17.64 -5.60 1.71
CA PHE A 177 16.80 -6.24 0.69
C PHE A 177 17.53 -6.38 -0.66
N SER A 178 17.15 -7.41 -1.43
CA SER A 178 17.31 -7.40 -2.88
C SER A 178 16.17 -6.57 -3.47
N VAL A 179 16.49 -5.53 -4.24
CA VAL A 179 15.52 -4.53 -4.73
C VAL A 179 15.52 -4.54 -6.26
N GLU A 180 14.33 -4.58 -6.85
CA GLU A 180 14.09 -4.60 -8.29
C GLU A 180 13.07 -3.50 -8.65
N LEU A 181 13.39 -2.67 -9.64
CA LEU A 181 12.42 -1.75 -10.23
C LEU A 181 11.58 -2.53 -11.26
N VAL A 182 10.31 -2.80 -10.93
CA VAL A 182 9.44 -3.63 -11.77
C VAL A 182 8.55 -2.82 -12.71
N GLN A 183 8.24 -1.57 -12.37
CA GLN A 183 7.52 -0.66 -13.26
C GLN A 183 7.99 0.78 -13.08
N ARG A 184 8.05 1.52 -14.20
CA ARG A 184 8.33 2.96 -14.22
C ARG A 184 7.29 3.67 -15.09
N ASP A 185 6.61 4.63 -14.48
CA ASP A 185 5.83 5.65 -15.19
C ASP A 185 6.64 6.97 -15.22
N PRO A 186 7.25 7.34 -16.35
CA PRO A 186 7.99 8.58 -16.47
C PRO A 186 7.10 9.83 -16.55
N GLU A 187 5.85 9.71 -16.97
CA GLU A 187 4.93 10.85 -17.11
C GLU A 187 4.46 11.33 -15.74
N ASN A 188 4.13 10.38 -14.85
CA ASN A 188 3.72 10.68 -13.47
C ASN A 188 4.89 10.65 -12.47
N ASN A 189 6.09 10.28 -12.93
CA ASN A 189 7.28 10.09 -12.10
C ASN A 189 7.06 9.11 -10.94
N ILE A 190 6.35 8.01 -11.23
CA ILE A 190 6.01 6.96 -10.26
C ILE A 190 6.76 5.68 -10.61
N ASN A 191 7.37 5.08 -9.61
CA ASN A 191 8.06 3.80 -9.72
C ASN A 191 7.37 2.78 -8.82
N ILE A 192 7.36 1.52 -9.25
CA ILE A 192 7.00 0.37 -8.43
C ILE A 192 8.25 -0.48 -8.23
N TYR A 193 8.62 -0.68 -6.98
CA TYR A 193 9.73 -1.52 -6.57
C TYR A 193 9.23 -2.81 -5.94
N LYS A 194 9.87 -3.91 -6.30
CA LYS A 194 9.76 -5.21 -5.64
C LYS A 194 10.99 -5.40 -4.77
N ALA A 195 10.81 -5.86 -3.54
CA ALA A 195 11.93 -6.14 -2.65
C ALA A 195 11.74 -7.48 -1.90
N THR A 196 12.85 -8.18 -1.65
CA THR A 196 12.90 -9.43 -0.89
C THR A 196 14.03 -9.35 0.13
N LEU A 197 13.76 -9.76 1.38
CA LEU A 197 14.77 -9.73 2.44
C LEU A 197 15.92 -10.70 2.09
N ARG A 198 17.17 -10.27 2.33
CA ARG A 198 18.37 -11.08 2.04
C ARG A 198 18.67 -12.15 3.08
#